data_AF-A0A316DEP2-F1
#
_entry.id   AF-A0A316DEP2-F1
#
_cell.length_a   1.000
_cell.length_b   1.000
_cell.length_c   1.000
_cell.angle_alpha   90.00
_cell.angle_beta   90.00
_cell.angle_gamma   90.00
#
_symmetry.space_group_name_H-M   'P 1'
#
loop_
_entity.id
_entity.type
_entity.pdbx_description
1 polymer ?
#
loop_
_entity_poly.entity_id
_entity_poly.type
_entity_poly.pdbx_seq_one_letter_code
_entity_poly.pdbx_strand_id
1 'polypeptide(L)' 'MNNNLAQLSDEQTRRIDQLEAELGVVLIAYDGYKQENEQGEPRA' A
#
# COMPACT_ATOMS: atom_id res chain seq x y z
N MET A 1 8.80 -15.74 5.16
CA MET A 1 7.84 -15.09 4.25
C MET A 1 8.63 -14.38 3.18
N ASN A 2 8.50 -14.76 1.90
CA ASN A 2 9.04 -13.95 0.81
C ASN A 2 8.15 -12.72 0.67
N ASN A 3 8.60 -11.59 1.20
CA ASN A 3 7.92 -10.30 1.11
C ASN A 3 8.12 -9.77 -0.32
N ASN A 4 7.37 -10.31 -1.28
CA ASN A 4 7.39 -9.83 -2.66
C ASN A 4 6.60 -8.53 -2.73
N LEU A 5 7.23 -7.44 -2.28
CA LEU A 5 6.67 -6.10 -2.45
C LEU A 5 6.42 -5.85 -3.94
N ALA A 6 5.27 -5.25 -4.25
CA ALA A 6 4.98 -4.85 -5.61
C ALA A 6 6.00 -3.80 -6.04
N GLN A 7 6.82 -4.13 -7.03
CA GLN A 7 7.73 -3.18 -7.65
C GLN A 7 7.01 -2.50 -8.81
N LEU A 8 6.67 -1.24 -8.62
CA LEU A 8 6.02 -0.42 -9.64
C LEU A 8 7.04 -0.01 -10.71
N SER A 9 6.57 0.08 -11.96
CA SER A 9 7.33 0.78 -13.00
C SER A 9 7.29 2.30 -12.78
N ASP A 10 8.18 3.03 -13.45
CA ASP A 10 8.20 4.50 -13.42
C ASP A 10 6.90 5.13 -13.92
N GLU A 11 6.20 4.46 -14.85
CA GLU A 11 4.90 4.91 -15.34
C GLU A 11 3.82 4.72 -14.28
N GLN A 12 3.80 3.57 -13.63
CA GLN A 12 2.83 3.28 -12.57
C GLN A 12 3.01 4.21 -11.37
N THR A 13 4.27 4.52 -11.02
CA THR A 13 4.59 5.50 -9.96
C THR A 13 4.06 6.88 -10.31
N ARG A 14 4.35 7.38 -11.52
CA ARG A 14 3.85 8.70 -11.97
C ARG A 14 2.32 8.80 -11.98
N ARG A 15 1.63 7.69 -12.28
CA ARG A 15 0.17 7.65 -12.23
C ARG A 15 -0.37 7.75 -10.79
N ILE A 16 0.33 7.16 -9.83
CA ILE A 16 -0.03 7.29 -8.40
C ILE A 16 0.16 8.74 -7.96
N ASP A 17 1.31 9.36 -8.27
CA ASP A 17 1.60 10.76 -7.91
C ASP A 17 0.53 11.73 -8.43
N GLN A 18 0.05 11.51 -9.67
CA GLN A 18 -1.03 12.31 -10.25
C GLN A 18 -2.34 12.16 -9.47
N LEU A 19 -2.71 10.92 -9.12
CA LEU A 19 -3.93 10.66 -8.36
C LEU A 19 -3.86 11.25 -6.95
N GLU A 20 -2.70 11.18 -6.29
CA GLU A 20 -2.47 11.82 -4.99
C GLU A 20 -2.72 13.33 -5.05
N ALA A 21 -2.18 14.00 -6.08
CA ALA A 21 -2.37 15.42 -6.31
C ALA A 21 -3.83 15.79 -6.63
N GLU A 22 -4.49 15.01 -7.49
CA GLU A 22 -5.88 15.26 -7.90
C GLU A 22 -6.87 15.07 -6.73
N LEU A 23 -6.62 14.09 -5.87
CA LEU A 23 -7.50 13.76 -4.74
C LEU A 23 -7.13 14.54 -3.47
N GLY A 24 -5.96 15.18 -3.42
CA GLY A 24 -5.45 15.87 -2.24
C GLY A 24 -5.14 14.92 -1.09
N VAL A 25 -4.65 13.71 -1.40
CA VAL A 25 -4.31 12.65 -0.43
C VAL A 25 -2.88 12.16 -0.66
N VAL A 26 -2.32 11.44 0.32
CA VAL A 26 -1.02 10.75 0.18
C VAL A 26 -1.18 9.30 0.61
N LEU A 27 -0.74 8.37 -0.24
CA LEU A 27 -0.70 6.95 0.06
C LEU A 27 0.52 6.63 0.92
N ILE A 28 0.27 6.05 2.10
CA ILE A 28 1.30 5.59 3.02
C ILE A 28 1.21 4.08 3.11
N ALA A 29 2.26 3.39 2.70
CA ALA A 29 2.41 1.95 2.93
C ALA A 29 3.07 1.73 4.30
N TYR A 30 2.33 1.15 5.25
CA TYR A 30 2.88 0.71 6.53
C TYR A 30 3.49 -0.70 6.37
N ASP A 31 4.67 -0.93 6.95
CA ASP A 31 5.35 -2.25 7.00
C ASP A 31 4.69 -3.22 8.01
N GLY A 32 3.37 -3.33 7.97
CA GLY A 32 2.61 -3.91 9.06
C GLY A 32 1.20 -4.30 8.71
N TYR A 33 0.96 -4.92 7.56
CA TYR A 33 -0.26 -5.71 7.38
C TYR A 33 -0.16 -6.99 8.21
N LYS A 34 -0.32 -6.87 9.53
CA LYS A 34 -1.00 -7.95 10.23
C LYS A 34 -2.41 -7.94 9.68
N GLN A 35 -2.77 -8.95 8.89
CA GLN A 35 -4.14 -9.13 8.46
C GLN A 35 -4.95 -9.32 9.73
N GLU A 36 -5.62 -8.27 10.20
CA GLU A 36 -6.62 -8.44 11.22
C GLU A 36 -7.78 -9.22 10.60
N ASN A 37 -8.19 -10.31 11.25
CA ASN A 37 -9.41 -11.01 10.87
C ASN A 37 -10.62 -10.07 11.04
N GLU A 38 -11.83 -10.49 10.64
CA GLU A 38 -13.07 -9.70 10.81
C GLU A 38 -13.34 -9.28 12.27
N GLN A 39 -12.57 -9.79 13.23
CA GLN A 39 -12.60 -9.47 14.65
C GLN A 39 -11.49 -8.52 15.15
N GLY A 40 -10.62 -7.99 14.28
CA GLY A 40 -9.56 -7.05 14.69
C GLY A 40 -8.32 -7.73 15.31
N GLU A 41 -8.14 -9.04 15.13
CA GLU A 41 -6.98 -9.76 15.69
C GLU A 41 -5.93 -10.09 14.64
N PRO A 42 -4.63 -9.89 14.94
CA PRO A 42 -3.57 -10.18 14.02
C PRO A 42 -3.50 -11.68 13.67
N ARG A 43 -3.67 -12.03 12.38
CA ARG A 43 -3.35 -13.39 11.89
C ARG A 43 -1.87 -13.71 12.15
N ALA A 44 -1.65 -14.81 12.87
CA ALA A 44 -0.33 -15.40 13.15
C ALA A 44 0.30 -16.01 11.90
#